data_AF-I8VIN2-F1
#
_entry.id   AF-I8VIN2-F1
#
_cell.length_a   1.000
_cell.length_b   1.000
_cell.length_c   1.000
_cell.angle_alpha   90.00
_cell.angle_beta   90.00
_cell.angle_gamma   90.00
#
_symmetry.space_group_name_H-M   'P 1'
#
loop_
_entity.id
_entity.type
_entity.pdbx_description
1 polymer ?
#
loop_
_entity_poly.entity_id
_entity_poly.type
_entity_poly.pdbx_seq_one_letter_code
_entity_poly.pdbx_strand_id
1 'polypeptide(L)'
;MIIKNYLGVVIYLTAFIGLASFPLTTCAQQVEMTREERIKALERLKLEDERLEANIQGMIYNNTPIEIETLKLPPLSVFLDAVTENATVKKAQSQVEQVKNEYRIQKREWWNYLRLNGMYSYGRYNVIGNASDEFTPMYQTTMSNAQHNFNVGANLSISFGDIINRPLKLKKYKYDIEQLQYAQEEVMEERRLKVLEAYNAVTEQLATIRAKAETAALYNAQMKISENNFIQGKIDIIALSLERGRRSGAVTNYEQSRVALHNSIILLEMLTNVKIIKEH
;
A
#
# COMPACT_ATOMS: atom_id res chain seq x y z
N MET A 1 39.10 -7.22 77.60
CA MET A 1 38.45 -7.18 76.26
C MET A 1 39.46 -7.55 75.16
N ILE A 2 40.13 -8.71 75.24
CA ILE A 2 41.16 -9.13 74.25
C ILE A 2 40.96 -10.60 73.82
N ILE A 3 40.33 -11.44 74.65
CA ILE A 3 40.16 -12.88 74.38
C ILE A 3 39.08 -13.17 73.30
N LYS A 4 38.01 -12.37 73.22
CA LYS A 4 36.94 -12.58 72.22
C LYS A 4 37.37 -12.30 70.77
N ASN A 5 38.33 -11.41 70.56
CA ASN A 5 38.79 -11.06 69.21
C ASN A 5 39.73 -12.13 68.63
N TYR A 6 40.48 -12.84 69.48
CA TYR A 6 41.38 -13.92 69.03
C TYR A 6 40.61 -15.15 68.53
N LEU A 7 39.47 -15.47 69.16
CA LEU A 7 38.65 -16.62 68.75
C LEU A 7 38.04 -16.43 67.36
N GLY A 8 37.60 -15.21 67.04
CA GLY A 8 37.08 -14.88 65.71
C GLY A 8 38.16 -15.01 64.63
N VAL A 9 39.38 -14.51 64.89
CA VAL A 9 40.50 -14.58 63.94
C VAL A 9 40.92 -16.02 63.66
N VAL A 10 40.94 -16.90 64.67
CA VAL A 10 41.29 -18.32 64.49
C VAL A 10 40.26 -19.06 63.65
N ILE A 11 38.96 -18.76 63.81
CA ILE A 11 37.88 -19.35 63.01
C ILE A 11 37.95 -18.90 61.55
N TYR A 12 38.30 -17.62 61.30
CA TYR A 12 38.48 -17.13 59.93
C TYR A 12 39.73 -17.72 59.27
N LEU A 13 40.80 -17.97 60.01
CA LEU A 13 42.01 -18.59 59.45
C LEU A 13 41.80 -20.06 59.07
N THR A 14 41.04 -20.82 59.87
CA THR A 14 40.71 -22.22 59.56
C THR A 14 39.72 -22.34 58.40
N ALA A 15 38.79 -21.40 58.26
CA ALA A 15 37.91 -21.32 57.10
C ALA A 15 38.66 -20.96 55.79
N PHE A 16 39.69 -20.11 55.87
CA PHE A 16 40.49 -19.70 54.71
C PHE A 16 41.38 -20.84 54.17
N ILE A 17 41.92 -21.69 55.06
CA ILE A 17 42.73 -22.87 54.66
C ILE A 17 41.85 -23.97 54.04
N GLY A 18 40.59 -24.09 54.48
CA GLY A 18 39.62 -25.02 53.89
C GLY A 18 39.19 -24.65 52.46
N LEU A 19 39.31 -23.37 52.08
CA LEU A 19 38.94 -22.89 50.74
C LEU A 19 40.09 -23.04 49.73
N ALA A 20 41.33 -23.19 50.20
CA ALA A 20 42.53 -23.40 49.38
C ALA A 20 42.86 -24.89 49.12
N SER A 21 42.09 -25.83 49.69
CA SER A 21 42.30 -27.28 49.54
C SER A 21 41.30 -27.96 48.59
N PHE A 22 40.44 -27.19 47.91
CA PHE A 22 39.79 -27.70 46.71
C PHE A 22 40.79 -27.69 45.56
N PRO A 23 41.12 -28.85 44.95
CA PRO A 23 42.00 -28.85 43.81
C PRO A 23 41.36 -28.02 42.70
N LEU A 24 42.11 -27.05 42.20
CA LEU A 24 41.92 -26.43 40.90
C LEU A 24 42.09 -27.51 39.82
N THR A 25 41.07 -28.35 39.66
CA THR A 25 40.90 -29.22 38.52
C THR A 25 39.51 -28.98 37.96
N THR A 26 39.26 -27.76 37.50
CA THR A 26 38.64 -27.62 36.18
C THR A 26 39.76 -27.84 35.17
N CYS A 27 40.23 -29.08 35.06
CA CYS A 27 40.63 -29.52 33.73
C CYS A 27 39.39 -29.34 32.89
N ALA A 28 39.45 -28.41 31.93
CA ALA A 28 38.70 -28.57 30.71
C ALA A 28 39.07 -29.96 30.17
N GLN A 29 38.35 -30.97 30.63
CA GLN A 29 38.38 -32.30 30.07
C GLN A 29 37.81 -32.07 28.67
N GLN A 30 38.68 -31.84 27.71
CA GLN A 30 38.41 -32.17 26.32
C GLN A 30 38.06 -33.66 26.36
N VAL A 31 36.77 -33.93 26.53
CA VAL A 31 36.20 -35.23 26.22
C VAL A 31 36.49 -35.37 24.74
N GLU A 32 37.56 -36.10 24.40
CA GLU A 32 37.72 -36.64 23.07
C GLU A 32 36.54 -37.58 22.85
N MET A 33 35.41 -36.99 22.46
CA MET A 33 34.20 -37.74 22.16
C MET A 33 34.56 -38.80 21.13
N THR A 34 34.21 -40.04 21.45
CA THR A 34 34.31 -41.14 20.49
C THR A 34 33.47 -40.81 19.27
N ARG A 35 33.81 -41.39 18.10
CA ARG A 35 33.12 -41.08 16.83
C ARG A 35 31.60 -41.25 16.93
N GLU A 36 31.13 -42.22 17.71
CA GLU A 36 29.71 -42.48 17.96
C GLU A 36 29.04 -41.39 18.82
N GLU A 37 29.71 -40.91 19.87
CA GLU A 37 29.21 -39.81 20.69
C GLU A 37 29.12 -38.50 19.90
N ARG A 38 30.07 -38.26 18.99
CA ARG A 38 30.04 -37.12 18.07
C ARG A 38 28.85 -37.19 17.12
N ILE A 39 28.56 -38.36 16.55
CA ILE A 39 27.41 -38.56 15.65
C ILE A 39 26.11 -38.34 16.43
N LYS A 40 25.99 -38.91 17.63
CA LYS A 40 24.82 -38.74 18.49
C LYS A 40 24.61 -37.29 18.94
N ALA A 41 25.69 -36.56 19.21
CA ALA A 41 25.64 -35.13 19.50
C ALA A 41 25.18 -34.32 18.28
N LEU A 42 25.69 -34.65 17.09
CA LEU A 42 25.29 -34.01 15.84
C LEU A 42 23.81 -34.24 15.52
N GLU A 43 23.29 -35.45 15.70
CA GLU A 43 21.88 -35.78 15.48
C GLU A 43 20.96 -35.00 16.43
N ARG A 44 21.31 -34.89 17.73
CA ARG A 44 20.56 -34.07 18.68
C ARG A 44 20.51 -32.61 18.26
N LEU A 45 21.63 -32.08 17.78
CA LEU A 45 21.72 -30.70 17.31
C LEU A 45 20.87 -30.47 16.04
N LYS A 46 20.82 -31.43 15.12
CA LYS A 46 19.97 -31.36 13.93
C LYS A 46 18.48 -31.36 14.26
N LEU A 47 18.06 -32.22 15.20
CA LEU A 47 16.66 -32.28 15.64
C LEU A 47 16.22 -30.99 16.34
N GLU A 48 17.13 -30.35 17.06
CA GLU A 48 16.89 -29.04 17.66
C GLU A 48 16.82 -27.91 16.62
N ASP A 49 17.66 -27.96 15.58
CA ASP A 49 17.56 -27.07 14.42
C ASP A 49 16.22 -27.24 13.69
N GLU A 50 15.77 -28.46 13.39
CA GLU A 50 14.49 -28.70 12.72
C GLU A 50 13.31 -28.13 13.52
N ARG A 51 13.37 -28.20 14.85
CA ARG A 51 12.37 -27.59 15.73
C ARG A 51 12.39 -26.06 15.68
N LEU A 52 13.58 -25.46 15.65
CA LEU A 52 13.72 -24.01 15.55
C LEU A 52 13.31 -23.51 14.16
N GLU A 53 13.74 -24.19 13.10
CA GLU A 53 13.36 -23.90 11.72
C GLU A 53 11.85 -24.03 11.52
N ALA A 54 11.19 -25.06 12.06
CA ALA A 54 9.73 -25.19 12.00
C ALA A 54 8.99 -24.06 12.74
N ASN A 55 9.48 -23.65 13.92
CA ASN A 55 8.91 -22.53 14.67
C ASN A 55 9.11 -21.19 13.95
N ILE A 56 10.29 -20.97 13.35
CA ILE A 56 10.61 -19.77 12.58
C ILE A 56 9.82 -19.75 11.26
N GLN A 57 9.71 -20.89 10.57
CA GLN A 57 8.89 -21.04 9.36
C GLN A 57 7.43 -20.80 9.66
N GLY A 58 6.86 -21.33 10.75
CA GLY A 58 5.47 -21.06 11.14
C GLY A 58 5.15 -19.58 11.34
N MET A 59 6.14 -18.74 11.68
CA MET A 59 5.99 -17.28 11.76
C MET A 59 6.17 -16.57 10.41
N ILE A 60 6.87 -17.18 9.45
CA ILE A 60 7.29 -16.55 8.18
C ILE A 60 6.46 -17.02 6.97
N TYR A 61 5.85 -18.22 7.01
CA TYR A 61 5.24 -18.89 5.86
C TYR A 61 3.84 -18.42 5.44
N ASN A 62 3.29 -17.37 6.04
CA ASN A 62 2.09 -16.73 5.48
C ASN A 62 2.37 -16.03 4.13
N ASN A 63 3.64 -15.96 3.69
CA ASN A 63 4.04 -15.48 2.37
C ASN A 63 4.60 -16.62 1.51
N THR A 64 4.02 -16.78 0.32
CA THR A 64 4.39 -17.76 -0.71
C THR A 64 5.89 -17.72 -1.04
N PRO A 65 6.52 -18.87 -1.37
CA PRO A 65 7.91 -18.89 -1.79
C PRO A 65 8.03 -18.17 -3.14
N ILE A 66 8.48 -16.93 -3.10
CA ILE A 66 8.81 -16.15 -4.30
C ILE A 66 10.01 -16.84 -4.94
N GLU A 67 9.87 -17.36 -6.16
CA GLU A 67 11.00 -17.78 -6.98
C GLU A 67 11.79 -16.52 -7.42
N ILE A 68 12.74 -16.12 -6.58
CA ILE A 68 13.57 -14.92 -6.76
C ILE A 68 14.48 -15.03 -8.00
N GLU A 69 14.80 -16.25 -8.44
CA GLU A 69 15.73 -16.49 -9.57
C GLU A 69 15.12 -16.19 -10.95
N THR A 70 13.78 -16.15 -11.07
CA THR A 70 13.08 -15.93 -12.35
C THR A 70 12.34 -14.60 -12.44
N LEU A 71 12.30 -13.81 -11.34
CA LEU A 71 11.60 -12.53 -11.31
C LEU A 71 12.34 -11.47 -12.15
N LYS A 72 11.90 -11.30 -13.39
CA LYS A 72 12.28 -10.16 -14.24
C LYS A 72 11.23 -9.07 -14.08
N LEU A 73 11.62 -7.95 -13.48
CA LEU A 73 10.76 -6.79 -13.41
C LEU A 73 10.45 -6.27 -14.82
N PRO A 74 9.18 -5.98 -15.14
CA PRO A 74 8.82 -5.21 -16.33
C PRO A 74 9.54 -3.85 -16.35
N PRO A 75 9.76 -3.25 -17.54
CA PRO A 75 10.35 -1.93 -17.61
C PRO A 75 9.47 -0.88 -16.94
N LEU A 76 10.10 0.13 -16.32
CA LEU A 76 9.44 1.22 -15.59
C LEU A 76 8.29 1.87 -16.38
N SER A 77 8.39 1.94 -17.71
CA SER A 77 7.36 2.51 -18.59
C SER A 77 5.99 1.84 -18.42
N VAL A 78 5.95 0.52 -18.18
CA VAL A 78 4.69 -0.20 -17.97
C VAL A 78 4.01 0.25 -16.68
N PHE A 79 4.80 0.50 -15.63
CA PHE A 79 4.29 0.98 -14.35
C PHE A 79 3.84 2.45 -14.42
N LEU A 80 4.54 3.29 -15.19
CA LEU A 80 4.16 4.69 -15.38
C LEU A 80 2.90 4.87 -16.22
N ASP A 81 2.64 3.96 -17.17
CA ASP A 81 1.39 3.94 -17.94
C ASP A 81 0.22 3.55 -17.04
N ALA A 82 0.43 2.53 -16.18
CA ALA A 82 -0.57 2.08 -15.22
C ALA A 82 -0.97 3.15 -14.18
N VAL A 83 -0.12 4.15 -13.91
CA VAL A 83 -0.48 5.30 -13.06
C VAL A 83 -1.72 6.04 -13.58
N THR A 84 -1.92 6.08 -14.91
CA THR A 84 -3.08 6.74 -15.51
C THR A 84 -4.40 6.08 -15.13
N GLU A 85 -4.38 4.79 -14.82
CA GLU A 85 -5.57 4.02 -14.48
C GLU A 85 -6.01 4.20 -13.02
N ASN A 86 -5.19 4.87 -12.19
CA ASN A 86 -5.45 5.08 -10.78
C ASN A 86 -6.69 5.94 -10.53
N ALA A 87 -7.45 5.61 -9.49
CA ALA A 87 -8.68 6.34 -9.11
C ALA A 87 -8.42 7.84 -8.82
N THR A 88 -7.27 8.19 -8.24
CA THR A 88 -6.93 9.59 -7.93
C THR A 88 -6.72 10.40 -9.22
N VAL A 89 -6.03 9.82 -10.18
CA VAL A 89 -5.77 10.42 -11.49
C VAL A 89 -7.06 10.55 -12.29
N LYS A 90 -7.86 9.48 -12.33
CA LYS A 90 -9.18 9.48 -12.99
C LYS A 90 -10.12 10.52 -12.38
N LYS A 91 -10.07 10.74 -11.07
CA LYS A 91 -10.82 11.81 -10.40
C LYS A 91 -10.37 13.19 -10.89
N ALA A 92 -9.07 13.46 -10.95
CA ALA A 92 -8.54 14.73 -11.44
C ALA A 92 -8.88 14.95 -12.93
N GLN A 93 -8.73 13.91 -13.77
CA GLN A 93 -9.17 13.93 -15.17
C GLN A 93 -10.67 14.25 -15.30
N SER A 94 -11.52 13.58 -14.51
CA SER A 94 -12.96 13.82 -14.54
C SER A 94 -13.32 15.25 -14.13
N GLN A 95 -12.61 15.84 -13.16
CA GLN A 95 -12.81 17.25 -12.78
C GLN A 95 -12.48 18.19 -13.95
N VAL A 96 -11.37 17.96 -14.65
CA VAL A 96 -11.01 18.73 -15.87
C VAL A 96 -12.11 18.59 -16.93
N GLU A 97 -12.61 17.37 -17.17
CA GLU A 97 -13.68 17.11 -18.14
C GLU A 97 -15.01 17.76 -17.76
N GLN A 98 -15.38 17.75 -16.48
CA GLN A 98 -16.59 18.42 -15.98
C GLN A 98 -16.55 19.92 -16.29
N VAL A 99 -15.45 20.60 -15.94
CA VAL A 99 -15.32 22.04 -16.21
C VAL A 99 -15.20 22.33 -17.71
N LYS A 100 -14.56 21.46 -18.50
CA LYS A 100 -14.58 21.54 -19.97
C LYS A 100 -15.99 21.43 -20.53
N ASN A 101 -16.82 20.53 -19.99
CA ASN A 101 -18.21 20.38 -20.40
C ASN A 101 -19.04 21.61 -20.01
N GLU A 102 -18.86 22.15 -18.80
CA GLU A 102 -19.47 23.42 -18.41
C GLU A 102 -19.07 24.56 -19.35
N TYR A 103 -17.78 24.68 -19.68
CA TYR A 103 -17.31 25.66 -20.66
C TYR A 103 -18.00 25.51 -22.03
N ARG A 104 -18.20 24.27 -22.50
CA ARG A 104 -18.93 23.99 -23.75
C ARG A 104 -20.41 24.36 -23.66
N ILE A 105 -21.06 24.09 -22.53
CA ILE A 105 -22.45 24.49 -22.25
C ILE A 105 -22.56 26.01 -22.28
N GLN A 106 -21.69 26.72 -21.55
CA GLN A 106 -21.59 28.18 -21.50
C GLN A 106 -21.36 28.82 -22.87
N LYS A 107 -20.58 28.15 -23.74
CA LYS A 107 -20.44 28.58 -25.14
C LYS A 107 -21.73 28.46 -25.93
N ARG A 108 -22.61 27.52 -25.60
CA ARG A 108 -23.91 27.26 -26.25
C ARG A 108 -25.10 27.92 -25.56
N GLU A 109 -24.92 28.54 -24.40
CA GLU A 109 -25.99 29.19 -23.63
C GLU A 109 -26.75 30.29 -24.38
N TRP A 110 -26.21 30.81 -25.49
CA TRP A 110 -26.93 31.74 -26.34
C TRP A 110 -28.25 31.17 -26.90
N TRP A 111 -28.35 29.85 -27.03
CA TRP A 111 -29.60 29.18 -27.39
C TRP A 111 -30.68 29.34 -26.30
N ASN A 112 -30.31 29.57 -25.04
CA ASN A 112 -31.26 29.75 -23.93
C ASN A 112 -32.05 31.06 -24.03
N TYR A 113 -31.60 32.02 -24.86
CA TYR A 113 -32.36 33.25 -25.12
C TYR A 113 -33.61 32.99 -25.96
N LEU A 114 -33.60 31.94 -26.78
CA LEU A 114 -34.75 31.50 -27.56
C LEU A 114 -35.52 30.46 -26.76
N ARG A 115 -36.69 30.84 -26.25
CA ARG A 115 -37.61 29.89 -25.60
C ARG A 115 -38.84 29.71 -26.47
N LEU A 116 -39.10 28.46 -26.84
CA LEU A 116 -40.33 28.06 -27.50
C LEU A 116 -41.30 27.59 -26.43
N ASN A 117 -42.47 28.22 -26.37
CA ASN A 117 -43.52 27.84 -25.44
C ASN A 117 -44.75 27.41 -26.22
N GLY A 118 -45.19 26.17 -25.99
CA GLY A 118 -46.47 25.66 -26.47
C GLY A 118 -47.32 25.29 -25.28
N MET A 119 -48.50 25.90 -25.16
CA MET A 119 -49.47 25.57 -24.13
C MET A 119 -50.79 25.20 -24.79
N TYR A 120 -51.27 23.99 -24.49
CA TYR A 120 -52.59 23.52 -24.88
C TYR A 120 -53.40 23.33 -23.60
N SER A 121 -54.46 24.11 -23.44
CA SER A 121 -55.39 23.97 -22.32
C SER A 121 -56.82 23.82 -22.83
N TYR A 122 -57.54 22.88 -22.23
CA TYR A 122 -58.94 22.63 -22.50
C TYR A 122 -59.71 22.76 -21.19
N GLY A 123 -60.72 23.61 -21.19
CA GLY A 123 -61.53 23.88 -20.00
C GLY A 123 -62.87 24.48 -20.35
N ARG A 124 -63.84 24.34 -19.44
CA ARG A 124 -65.12 25.01 -19.54
C ARG A 124 -65.02 26.34 -18.82
N TYR A 125 -65.22 27.43 -19.54
CA TYR A 125 -65.28 28.76 -18.96
C TYR A 125 -66.75 29.20 -18.93
N ASN A 126 -67.26 29.56 -17.76
CA ASN A 126 -68.60 30.13 -17.62
C ASN A 126 -68.46 31.64 -17.73
N VAL A 127 -68.85 32.20 -18.88
CA VAL A 127 -68.92 33.66 -19.03
C VAL A 127 -70.23 34.10 -18.40
N ILE A 128 -70.15 34.86 -17.33
CA ILE A 128 -71.31 35.51 -16.70
C ILE A 128 -71.39 36.91 -17.31
N GLY A 129 -72.36 37.11 -18.21
CA GLY A 129 -72.66 38.42 -18.79
C GLY A 129 -73.83 39.07 -18.06
N ASN A 130 -73.60 40.26 -17.48
CA ASN A 130 -74.67 41.12 -16.97
C ASN A 130 -74.90 42.24 -18.00
N ALA A 131 -76.07 42.24 -18.64
CA ALA A 131 -76.52 43.36 -19.45
C ALA A 131 -77.59 44.10 -18.66
N SER A 132 -77.41 45.41 -18.44
CA SER A 132 -78.39 46.31 -17.85
C SER A 132 -78.58 47.49 -18.78
N ASP A 133 -79.83 47.76 -19.16
CA ASP A 133 -80.25 48.97 -19.87
C ASP A 133 -81.32 49.68 -19.01
N GLU A 134 -81.44 51.01 -19.13
CA GLU A 134 -82.18 51.90 -18.21
C GLU A 134 -83.66 51.50 -18.02
N PHE A 135 -84.23 50.72 -18.95
CA PHE A 135 -85.63 50.28 -18.94
C PHE A 135 -85.86 48.75 -18.81
N THR A 136 -84.83 47.94 -18.52
CA THR A 136 -85.01 46.47 -18.34
C THR A 136 -84.38 45.93 -17.05
N PRO A 137 -85.04 45.02 -16.30
CA PRO A 137 -84.50 44.45 -15.06
C PRO A 137 -83.28 43.57 -15.34
N MET A 138 -82.26 43.69 -14.50
CA MET A 138 -80.99 42.97 -14.64
C MET A 138 -81.21 41.45 -14.65
N TYR A 139 -80.91 40.82 -15.79
CA TYR A 139 -80.90 39.37 -15.93
C TYR A 139 -79.48 38.86 -16.19
N GLN A 140 -79.07 37.84 -15.43
CA GLN A 140 -77.73 37.26 -15.51
C GLN A 140 -77.77 36.07 -16.46
N THR A 141 -77.03 36.14 -17.56
CA THR A 141 -76.92 35.01 -18.51
C THR A 141 -75.61 34.28 -18.28
N THR A 142 -75.68 32.98 -17.97
CA THR A 142 -74.52 32.10 -17.84
C THR A 142 -74.40 31.30 -19.13
N MET A 143 -73.48 31.68 -20.01
CA MET A 143 -73.17 30.87 -21.20
C MET A 143 -71.99 29.96 -20.87
N SER A 144 -72.23 28.64 -20.85
CA SER A 144 -71.20 27.64 -20.62
C SER A 144 -70.65 27.16 -21.96
N ASN A 145 -69.48 27.68 -22.34
CA ASN A 145 -68.80 27.26 -23.58
C ASN A 145 -67.53 26.49 -23.23
N ALA A 146 -67.39 25.31 -23.82
CA ALA A 146 -66.11 24.60 -23.85
C ALA A 146 -65.20 25.33 -24.86
N GLN A 147 -64.05 25.83 -24.40
CA GLN A 147 -63.11 26.55 -25.25
C GLN A 147 -61.76 25.85 -25.23
N HIS A 148 -61.21 25.62 -26.42
CA HIS A 148 -59.85 25.12 -26.61
C HIS A 148 -58.92 26.33 -26.71
N ASN A 149 -58.03 26.49 -25.74
CA ASN A 149 -57.02 27.55 -25.76
C ASN A 149 -55.69 26.93 -26.18
N PHE A 150 -55.24 27.27 -27.38
CA PHE A 150 -53.93 26.89 -27.90
C PHE A 150 -53.08 28.15 -28.03
N ASN A 151 -52.05 28.24 -27.19
CA ASN A 151 -51.10 29.34 -27.21
C ASN A 151 -49.74 28.79 -27.60
N VAL A 152 -49.35 29.00 -28.86
CA VAL A 152 -47.98 28.76 -29.31
C VAL A 152 -47.32 30.11 -29.51
N GLY A 153 -46.21 30.30 -28.81
CA GLY A 153 -45.42 31.51 -28.90
C GLY A 153 -43.93 31.17 -28.87
N ALA A 154 -43.14 32.09 -29.40
CA ALA A 154 -41.72 32.14 -29.16
C ALA A 154 -41.45 33.39 -28.33
N ASN A 155 -40.71 33.24 -27.23
CA ASN A 155 -40.26 34.35 -26.43
C ASN A 155 -38.74 34.51 -26.57
N LEU A 156 -38.31 35.73 -26.91
CA LEU A 156 -36.91 36.11 -26.97
C LEU A 156 -36.59 36.95 -25.74
N SER A 157 -35.90 36.35 -24.77
CA SER A 157 -35.50 37.03 -23.53
C SER A 157 -33.99 37.27 -23.56
N ILE A 158 -33.56 38.51 -23.81
CA ILE A 158 -32.15 38.87 -23.89
C ILE A 158 -31.74 39.62 -22.61
N SER A 159 -30.86 39.02 -21.81
CA SER A 159 -30.26 39.66 -20.64
C SER A 159 -28.97 40.38 -21.06
N PHE A 160 -28.99 41.72 -21.13
CA PHE A 160 -27.80 42.51 -21.50
C PHE A 160 -26.57 42.24 -20.61
N GLY A 161 -26.80 41.98 -19.31
CA GLY A 161 -25.72 41.64 -18.37
C GLY A 161 -25.00 40.34 -18.71
N ASP A 162 -25.67 39.36 -19.31
CA ASP A 162 -25.04 38.11 -19.72
C ASP A 162 -24.20 38.29 -20.99
N ILE A 163 -24.63 39.15 -21.93
CA ILE A 163 -23.90 39.43 -23.16
C ILE A 163 -22.58 40.13 -22.86
N ILE A 164 -22.62 41.18 -22.03
CA ILE A 164 -21.44 41.99 -21.70
C ILE A 164 -20.43 41.19 -20.86
N ASN A 165 -20.91 40.38 -19.90
CA ASN A 165 -20.03 39.60 -19.02
C ASN A 165 -19.56 38.27 -19.62
N ARG A 166 -20.11 37.83 -20.76
CA ARG A 166 -19.76 36.55 -21.41
C ARG A 166 -18.26 36.36 -21.69
N PRO A 167 -17.52 37.30 -22.30
CA PRO A 167 -16.09 37.11 -22.55
C PRO A 167 -15.32 36.92 -21.24
N LEU A 168 -15.68 37.63 -20.17
CA LEU A 168 -15.08 37.48 -18.85
C LEU A 168 -15.40 36.11 -18.23
N LYS A 169 -16.67 35.66 -18.32
CA LYS A 169 -17.08 34.31 -17.89
C LYS A 169 -16.30 33.22 -18.64
N LEU A 170 -16.21 33.30 -19.97
CA LEU A 170 -15.47 32.33 -20.78
C LEU A 170 -13.97 32.31 -20.48
N LYS A 171 -13.38 33.50 -20.22
CA LYS A 171 -11.97 33.62 -19.82
C LYS A 171 -11.72 32.98 -18.45
N LYS A 172 -12.64 33.16 -17.50
CA LYS A 172 -12.60 32.50 -16.19
C LYS A 172 -12.58 30.97 -16.34
N TYR A 173 -13.53 30.39 -17.09
CA TYR A 173 -13.54 28.94 -17.34
C TYR A 173 -12.25 28.44 -17.99
N LYS A 174 -11.65 29.21 -18.89
CA LYS A 174 -10.36 28.84 -19.49
C LYS A 174 -9.26 28.73 -18.42
N TYR A 175 -9.19 29.70 -17.51
CA TYR A 175 -8.24 29.66 -16.40
C TYR A 175 -8.54 28.54 -15.41
N ASP A 176 -9.81 28.29 -15.09
CA ASP A 176 -10.22 27.21 -14.21
C ASP A 176 -9.83 25.84 -14.81
N ILE A 177 -10.00 25.65 -16.13
CA ILE A 177 -9.55 24.44 -16.85
C ILE A 177 -8.02 24.33 -16.78
N GLU A 178 -7.30 25.41 -17.04
CA GLU A 178 -5.83 25.42 -17.03
C GLU A 178 -5.28 25.08 -15.64
N GLN A 179 -5.87 25.67 -14.59
CA GLN A 179 -5.53 25.36 -13.20
C GLN A 179 -5.80 23.88 -12.86
N LEU A 180 -6.95 23.34 -13.27
CA LEU A 180 -7.27 21.93 -13.05
C LEU A 180 -6.35 21.00 -13.85
N GLN A 181 -5.87 21.42 -15.03
CA GLN A 181 -4.87 20.67 -15.79
C GLN A 181 -3.53 20.63 -15.06
N TYR A 182 -3.07 21.76 -14.50
CA TYR A 182 -1.86 21.76 -13.67
C TYR A 182 -2.02 20.90 -12.41
N ALA A 183 -3.17 20.97 -11.73
CA ALA A 183 -3.45 20.11 -10.58
C ALA A 183 -3.48 18.62 -10.96
N GLN A 184 -4.02 18.29 -12.14
CA GLN A 184 -3.97 16.93 -12.67
C GLN A 184 -2.52 16.49 -12.95
N GLU A 185 -1.70 17.35 -13.55
CA GLU A 185 -0.30 17.09 -13.84
C GLU A 185 0.53 16.90 -12.56
N GLU A 186 0.32 17.74 -11.55
CA GLU A 186 0.92 17.61 -10.22
C GLU A 186 0.59 16.24 -9.58
N VAL A 187 -0.68 15.83 -9.61
CA VAL A 187 -1.10 14.52 -9.12
C VAL A 187 -0.45 13.38 -9.93
N MET A 188 -0.31 13.54 -11.25
CA MET A 188 0.38 12.55 -12.09
C MET A 188 1.86 12.45 -11.72
N GLU A 189 2.54 13.58 -11.56
CA GLU A 189 3.96 13.64 -11.20
C GLU A 189 4.23 13.04 -9.82
N GLU A 190 3.44 13.41 -8.81
CA GLU A 190 3.57 12.87 -7.45
C GLU A 190 3.39 11.33 -7.46
N ARG A 191 2.45 10.83 -8.26
CA ARG A 191 2.23 9.39 -8.40
C ARG A 191 3.37 8.69 -9.15
N ARG A 192 3.87 9.29 -10.23
CA ARG A 192 5.04 8.77 -10.97
C ARG A 192 6.27 8.72 -10.08
N LEU A 193 6.49 9.72 -9.23
CA LEU A 193 7.57 9.75 -8.25
C LEU A 193 7.44 8.59 -7.26
N LYS A 194 6.27 8.39 -6.65
CA LYS A 194 6.03 7.27 -5.73
C LYS A 194 6.26 5.91 -6.37
N VAL A 195 5.84 5.73 -7.63
CA VAL A 195 6.08 4.50 -8.39
C VAL A 195 7.57 4.31 -8.69
N LEU A 196 8.28 5.38 -9.03
CA LEU A 196 9.72 5.34 -9.25
C LEU A 196 10.48 4.95 -7.98
N GLU A 197 10.13 5.55 -6.84
CA GLU A 197 10.71 5.23 -5.54
C GLU A 197 10.45 3.77 -5.16
N ALA A 198 9.21 3.30 -5.32
CA ALA A 198 8.84 1.91 -5.09
C ALA A 198 9.62 0.95 -6.00
N TYR A 199 9.73 1.27 -7.28
CA TYR A 199 10.49 0.47 -8.24
C TYR A 199 11.98 0.40 -7.84
N ASN A 200 12.58 1.53 -7.51
CA ASN A 200 13.98 1.58 -7.07
C ASN A 200 14.18 0.75 -5.79
N ALA A 201 13.27 0.85 -4.82
CA ALA A 201 13.30 0.02 -3.61
C ALA A 201 13.24 -1.47 -3.95
N VAL A 202 12.37 -1.90 -4.86
CA VAL A 202 12.32 -3.32 -5.30
C VAL A 202 13.63 -3.73 -5.95
N THR A 203 14.21 -2.90 -6.83
CA THR A 203 15.49 -3.24 -7.47
C THR A 203 16.65 -3.36 -6.47
N GLU A 204 16.68 -2.51 -5.45
CA GLU A 204 17.67 -2.57 -4.36
C GLU A 204 17.49 -3.83 -3.51
N GLN A 205 16.24 -4.16 -3.15
CA GLN A 205 15.94 -5.37 -2.40
C GLN A 205 16.26 -6.64 -3.21
N LEU A 206 16.07 -6.61 -4.54
CA LEU A 206 16.47 -7.70 -5.43
C LEU A 206 17.99 -7.90 -5.47
N ALA A 207 18.78 -6.83 -5.48
CA ALA A 207 20.24 -6.94 -5.38
C ALA A 207 20.67 -7.47 -4.00
N THR A 208 20.05 -6.96 -2.94
CA THR A 208 20.35 -7.35 -1.55
C THR A 208 20.03 -8.82 -1.28
N ILE A 209 18.87 -9.30 -1.73
CA ILE A 209 18.48 -10.70 -1.51
C ILE A 209 19.38 -11.65 -2.29
N ARG A 210 19.86 -11.29 -3.49
CA ARG A 210 20.80 -12.11 -4.27
C ARG A 210 22.12 -12.27 -3.53
N ALA A 211 22.70 -11.18 -3.03
CA ALA A 211 23.92 -11.23 -2.23
C ALA A 211 23.76 -12.07 -0.95
N LYS A 212 22.61 -11.94 -0.27
CA LYS A 212 22.30 -12.74 0.92
C LYS A 212 22.01 -14.21 0.60
N ALA A 213 21.43 -14.50 -0.56
CA ALA A 213 21.19 -15.87 -1.05
C ALA A 213 22.51 -16.58 -1.31
N GLU A 214 23.45 -15.92 -2.00
CA GLU A 214 24.80 -16.42 -2.24
C GLU A 214 25.53 -16.69 -0.92
N THR A 215 25.43 -15.75 0.03
CA THR A 215 26.01 -15.88 1.36
C THR A 215 25.41 -17.07 2.13
N ALA A 216 24.09 -17.24 2.10
CA ALA A 216 23.40 -18.36 2.73
C ALA A 216 23.78 -19.71 2.08
N ALA A 217 23.89 -19.76 0.75
CA ALA A 217 24.36 -20.94 0.03
C ALA A 217 25.81 -21.31 0.41
N LEU A 218 26.69 -20.31 0.51
CA LEU A 218 28.08 -20.48 0.94
C LEU A 218 28.15 -21.04 2.36
N TYR A 219 27.44 -20.45 3.32
CA TYR A 219 27.46 -20.93 4.70
C TYR A 219 26.78 -22.32 4.84
N ASN A 220 25.77 -22.63 4.04
CA ASN A 220 25.19 -23.97 3.99
C ASN A 220 26.20 -25.00 3.44
N ALA A 221 27.01 -24.64 2.42
CA ALA A 221 28.08 -25.50 1.93
C ALA A 221 29.20 -25.67 2.97
N GLN A 222 29.62 -24.58 3.61
CA GLN A 222 30.63 -24.58 4.67
C GLN A 222 30.19 -25.43 5.87
N MET A 223 28.91 -25.37 6.25
CA MET A 223 28.36 -26.20 7.30
C MET A 223 28.54 -27.70 7.01
N LYS A 224 28.23 -28.15 5.79
CA LYS A 224 28.42 -29.56 5.40
C LYS A 224 29.90 -29.99 5.48
N ILE A 225 30.82 -29.09 5.14
CA ILE A 225 32.27 -29.32 5.27
C ILE A 225 32.65 -29.42 6.75
N SER A 226 32.19 -28.48 7.58
CA SER A 226 32.44 -28.45 9.03
C SER A 226 31.86 -29.67 9.75
N GLU A 227 30.65 -30.11 9.42
CA GLU A 227 30.05 -31.35 9.95
C GLU A 227 30.95 -32.56 9.66
N ASN A 228 31.46 -32.68 8.43
CA ASN A 228 32.36 -33.78 8.06
C ASN A 228 33.69 -33.69 8.81
N ASN A 229 34.28 -32.50 8.93
CA ASN A 229 35.50 -32.29 9.71
C ASN A 229 35.31 -32.60 11.20
N PHE A 230 34.12 -32.35 11.76
CA PHE A 230 33.78 -32.70 13.14
C PHE A 230 33.69 -34.21 13.35
N ILE A 231 33.04 -34.92 12.42
CA ILE A 231 32.97 -36.40 12.42
C ILE A 231 34.37 -37.02 12.32
N GLN A 232 35.26 -36.40 11.55
CA GLN A 232 36.66 -36.82 11.38
C GLN A 232 37.58 -36.42 12.55
N GLY A 233 37.08 -35.70 13.56
CA GLY A 233 37.89 -35.28 14.71
C GLY A 233 38.77 -34.04 14.48
N LYS A 234 38.73 -33.42 13.29
CA LYS A 234 39.59 -32.28 12.92
C LYS A 234 39.19 -30.98 13.58
N ILE A 235 37.92 -30.85 13.98
CA ILE A 235 37.40 -29.68 14.69
C ILE A 235 36.63 -30.12 15.95
N ASP A 236 36.56 -29.21 16.92
CA ASP A 236 35.82 -29.37 18.17
C ASP A 236 34.37 -28.87 18.06
N ILE A 237 33.51 -29.28 18.99
CA ILE A 237 32.09 -28.91 19.08
C ILE A 237 31.88 -27.40 19.19
N ILE A 238 32.81 -26.67 19.81
CA ILE A 238 32.76 -25.19 19.93
C ILE A 238 32.97 -24.53 18.55
N ALA A 239 33.88 -25.07 17.74
CA ALA A 239 34.09 -24.56 16.38
C ALA A 239 32.86 -24.88 15.50
N LEU A 240 32.27 -26.06 15.65
CA LEU A 240 31.04 -26.44 14.95
C LEU A 240 29.86 -25.56 15.36
N SER A 241 29.70 -25.24 16.65
CA SER A 241 28.61 -24.39 17.13
C SER A 241 28.75 -22.94 16.65
N LEU A 242 29.98 -22.43 16.54
CA LEU A 242 30.24 -21.12 15.95
C LEU A 242 29.84 -21.08 14.46
N GLU A 243 30.25 -22.08 13.67
CA GLU A 243 29.85 -22.18 12.25
C GLU A 243 28.33 -22.35 12.09
N ARG A 244 27.68 -23.08 13.01
CA ARG A 244 26.22 -23.16 13.09
C ARG A 244 25.57 -21.80 13.33
N GLY A 245 26.11 -21.02 14.28
CA GLY A 245 25.65 -19.65 14.53
C GLY A 245 25.75 -18.76 13.29
N ARG A 246 26.85 -18.89 12.52
CA ARG A 246 27.04 -18.16 11.25
C ARG A 246 26.02 -18.58 10.19
N ARG A 247 25.79 -19.89 9.99
CA ARG A 247 24.74 -20.40 9.08
C ARG A 247 23.37 -19.87 9.49
N SER A 248 23.00 -20.01 10.76
CA SER A 248 21.70 -19.57 11.28
C SER A 248 21.51 -18.07 11.08
N GLY A 249 22.54 -17.25 11.37
CA GLY A 249 22.52 -15.81 11.09
C GLY A 249 22.38 -15.48 9.61
N ALA A 250 23.06 -16.21 8.72
CA ALA A 250 22.95 -16.00 7.28
C ALA A 250 21.55 -16.38 6.75
N VAL A 251 20.97 -17.49 7.21
CA VAL A 251 19.62 -17.93 6.84
C VAL A 251 18.57 -16.94 7.33
N THR A 252 18.62 -16.53 8.61
CA THR A 252 17.66 -15.54 9.13
C THR A 252 17.74 -14.21 8.40
N ASN A 253 18.94 -13.73 8.06
CA ASN A 253 19.14 -12.52 7.26
C ASN A 253 18.57 -12.64 5.83
N TYR A 254 18.69 -13.81 5.20
CA TYR A 254 18.10 -14.09 3.89
C TYR A 254 16.57 -14.07 3.96
N GLU A 255 15.99 -14.76 4.95
CA GLU A 255 14.54 -14.80 5.19
C GLU A 255 13.95 -13.41 5.45
N GLN A 256 14.61 -12.60 6.27
CA GLN A 256 14.22 -11.20 6.50
C GLN A 256 14.24 -10.37 5.21
N SER A 257 15.28 -10.53 4.38
CA SER A 257 15.33 -9.86 3.08
C SER A 257 14.26 -10.34 2.11
N ARG A 258 13.84 -11.61 2.18
CA ARG A 258 12.71 -12.12 1.40
C ARG A 258 11.41 -11.41 1.78
N VAL A 259 11.13 -11.25 3.06
CA VAL A 259 9.94 -10.52 3.54
C VAL A 259 10.00 -9.05 3.13
N ALA A 260 11.16 -8.40 3.26
CA ALA A 260 11.34 -7.01 2.83
C ALA A 260 11.06 -6.84 1.32
N LEU A 261 11.62 -7.72 0.49
CA LEU A 261 11.36 -7.73 -0.95
C LEU A 261 9.88 -7.92 -1.26
N HIS A 262 9.21 -8.86 -0.60
CA HIS A 262 7.78 -9.11 -0.78
C HIS A 262 6.94 -7.86 -0.48
N ASN A 263 7.22 -7.19 0.64
CA ASN A 263 6.53 -5.95 1.01
C ASN A 263 6.74 -4.85 -0.03
N SER A 264 7.96 -4.70 -0.56
CA SER A 264 8.26 -3.73 -1.61
C SER A 264 7.52 -4.07 -2.92
N ILE A 265 7.41 -5.36 -3.28
CA ILE A 265 6.67 -5.79 -4.47
C ILE A 265 5.17 -5.50 -4.29
N ILE A 266 4.56 -5.89 -3.17
CA ILE A 266 3.13 -5.60 -2.90
C ILE A 266 2.87 -4.09 -2.96
N LEU A 267 3.76 -3.27 -2.41
CA LEU A 267 3.61 -1.82 -2.48
C LEU A 267 3.61 -1.31 -3.92
N LEU A 268 4.50 -1.84 -4.77
CA LEU A 268 4.54 -1.49 -6.19
C LEU A 268 3.26 -1.96 -6.92
N GLU A 269 2.76 -3.16 -6.62
CA GLU A 269 1.51 -3.69 -7.17
C GLU A 269 0.30 -2.86 -6.74
N MET A 270 0.22 -2.44 -5.47
CA MET A 270 -0.87 -1.58 -4.99
C MET A 270 -0.87 -0.19 -5.64
N LEU A 271 0.32 0.37 -5.91
CA LEU A 271 0.44 1.68 -6.53
C LEU A 271 0.10 1.65 -8.03
N THR A 272 0.46 0.57 -8.71
CA THR A 272 0.34 0.46 -10.18
C THR A 272 -0.85 -0.40 -10.61
N ASN A 273 -1.48 -1.13 -9.69
CA ASN A 273 -2.51 -2.13 -9.95
C ASN A 273 -2.07 -3.23 -10.95
N VAL A 274 -0.77 -3.35 -11.21
CA VAL A 274 -0.18 -4.36 -12.10
C VAL A 274 0.28 -5.53 -11.24
N LYS A 275 -0.21 -6.75 -11.54
CA LYS A 275 0.25 -7.97 -10.88
C LYS A 275 1.64 -8.36 -11.39
N ILE A 276 2.62 -8.40 -10.49
CA ILE A 276 4.01 -8.80 -10.75
C ILE A 276 4.23 -10.23 -10.22
N ILE A 277 3.61 -10.56 -9.07
CA ILE A 277 3.57 -11.91 -8.52
C ILE A 277 2.44 -12.66 -9.22
N LYS A 278 2.79 -13.74 -9.93
CA LYS A 278 1.78 -14.73 -10.34
C LYS A 278 1.38 -15.51 -9.10
N GLU A 279 0.26 -15.15 -8.49
CA GLU A 279 -0.44 -16.04 -7.56
C GLU A 279 -0.84 -17.28 -8.35
N HIS A 280 -0.25 -18.43 -8.01
CA HIS A 280 -0.64 -19.73 -8.53
C HIS A 280 -1.70 -20.37 -7.63
#